data_AF-K0Q690-F1
#
_entry.id   AF-K0Q690-F1
#
_cell.length_a   1.000
_cell.length_b   1.000
_cell.length_c   1.000
_cell.angle_alpha   90.00
_cell.angle_beta   90.00
_cell.angle_gamma   90.00
#
_symmetry.space_group_name_H-M   'P 1'
#
loop_
_entity.id
_entity.type
_entity.pdbx_description
1 polymer ?
#
loop_
_entity_poly.entity_id
_entity_poly.type
_entity_poly.pdbx_seq_one_letter_code
_entity_poly.pdbx_strand_id
1 'polypeptide(L)' 'MLIVTHEMAFARDVSSKVIFLHKGLVKEEGTPEHMFTHPNSARFKQFLPNVR' A
#
# COMPACT_ATOMS: atom_id res chain seq x y z
N MET A 1 -14.92 -5.24 -2.38
CA MET A 1 -15.01 -4.34 -1.22
C MET A 1 -13.90 -3.30 -1.34
N LEU A 2 -14.19 -2.03 -1.08
CA LEU A 2 -13.19 -0.95 -1.11
C LEU A 2 -12.99 -0.45 0.32
N ILE A 3 -11.73 -0.45 0.76
CA ILE A 3 -11.36 -0.02 2.10
C ILE A 3 -10.28 1.05 1.96
N VAL A 4 -10.44 2.14 2.69
CA VAL A 4 -9.41 3.17 2.87
C VAL A 4 -8.95 3.08 4.32
N THR A 5 -7.67 2.78 4.52
CA THR A 5 -7.11 2.60 5.86
C THR A 5 -5.66 3.03 5.91
N HIS A 6 -5.23 3.43 7.10
CA HIS A 6 -3.81 3.59 7.44
C HIS A 6 -3.25 2.35 8.15
N GLU A 7 -4.08 1.37 8.51
CA GLU A 7 -3.64 0.12 9.14
C GLU A 7 -3.03 -0.84 8.11
N MET A 8 -1.70 -0.83 7.97
CA MET A 8 -1.00 -1.61 6.92
C MET A 8 -1.06 -3.12 7.15
N ALA A 9 -1.05 -3.58 8.41
CA ALA A 9 -1.21 -4.99 8.73
C ALA A 9 -2.58 -5.51 8.29
N PHE A 10 -3.64 -4.76 8.60
CA PHE A 10 -4.98 -5.08 8.13
C PHE A 10 -5.06 -5.10 6.59
N ALA A 11 -4.51 -4.08 5.93
CA ALA A 11 -4.47 -4.05 4.47
C ALA A 11 -3.72 -5.26 3.88
N ARG A 12 -2.65 -5.72 4.52
CA ARG A 12 -1.90 -6.91 4.09
C ARG A 12 -2.74 -8.18 4.19
N ASP A 13 -3.49 -8.34 5.27
CA ASP A 13 -4.15 -9.61 5.61
C ASP A 13 -5.48 -9.81 4.88
N VAL A 14 -6.23 -8.73 4.60
CA VAL A 14 -7.60 -8.85 4.06
C VAL A 14 -7.76 -8.41 2.60
N SER A 15 -6.79 -7.67 2.04
CA SER A 15 -6.96 -7.12 0.69
C SER A 15 -6.47 -8.09 -0.38
N SER A 16 -7.15 -8.13 -1.53
CA SER A 16 -6.67 -8.84 -2.72
C SER A 16 -5.81 -7.94 -3.62
N LYS A 17 -5.97 -6.62 -3.48
CA LYS A 17 -5.25 -5.59 -4.22
C LYS A 17 -5.04 -4.37 -3.31
N VAL A 18 -3.85 -3.80 -3.35
CA VAL A 18 -3.48 -2.57 -2.65
C VAL A 18 -3.20 -1.48 -3.67
N ILE A 19 -3.66 -0.26 -3.37
CA ILE A 19 -3.45 0.92 -4.19
C ILE A 19 -2.84 2.01 -3.32
N PHE A 20 -1.67 2.50 -3.71
CA PHE A 20 -1.00 3.63 -3.08
C PHE A 20 -1.29 4.92 -3.86
N LEU A 21 -2.01 5.84 -3.19
CA LEU A 21 -2.36 7.14 -3.72
C LEU A 21 -1.40 8.21 -3.18
N HIS A 22 -0.91 9.08 -4.06
CA HIS A 22 -0.13 10.25 -3.66
C HIS A 22 -0.40 11.42 -4.59
N LYS A 23 -0.79 12.57 -4.00
CA LYS A 23 -1.17 13.81 -4.72
C LYS A 23 -2.27 13.58 -5.76
N GLY A 24 -3.30 12.83 -5.40
CA GLY A 24 -4.45 12.56 -6.28
C GLY A 24 -4.18 11.57 -7.42
N LEU A 25 -3.00 10.93 -7.44
CA LEU A 25 -2.63 9.95 -8.46
C LEU A 25 -2.39 8.58 -7.83
N VAL A 26 -2.78 7.52 -8.55
CA VAL A 26 -2.32 6.16 -8.27
C VAL A 26 -0.84 6.11 -8.61
N LYS A 27 0.00 6.02 -7.58
CA LYS A 27 1.46 5.92 -7.76
C LYS A 27 1.93 4.49 -7.86
N GLU A 28 1.23 3.58 -7.21
CA GLU A 28 1.52 2.16 -7.30
C GLU A 28 0.26 1.37 -6.98
N GLU A 29 0.08 0.23 -7.65
CA GLU A 29 -0.95 -0.73 -7.33
C GLU A 29 -0.46 -2.15 -7.62
N GLY A 30 -0.96 -3.11 -6.85
CA GLY A 30 -0.53 -4.50 -6.99
C GLY A 30 -1.14 -5.42 -5.94
N THR A 31 -0.67 -6.66 -5.92
CA THR A 31 -1.00 -7.58 -4.83
C THR A 31 -0.39 -7.10 -3.52
N PRO A 32 -0.98 -7.42 -2.36
CA PRO A 32 -0.41 -7.06 -1.07
C PRO A 32 1.03 -7.56 -0.94
N GLU A 33 1.28 -8.78 -1.39
CA GLU A 33 2.60 -9.42 -1.32
C GLU A 33 3.65 -8.61 -2.09
N HIS A 34 3.40 -8.24 -3.35
CA HIS A 34 4.29 -7.39 -4.13
C HIS A 34 4.46 -6.01 -3.47
N MET A 35 3.35 -5.38 -3.10
CA MET A 35 3.33 -4.03 -2.52
C MET A 35 4.11 -3.94 -1.21
N PHE A 36 4.01 -4.94 -0.33
CA PHE A 36 4.64 -4.90 1.00
C PHE A 36 6.02 -5.55 1.07
N THR A 37 6.41 -6.40 0.10
CA THR A 37 7.74 -7.05 0.08
C THR A 37 8.70 -6.41 -0.92
N HIS A 38 8.21 -6.07 -2.10
CA HIS A 38 9.02 -5.53 -3.20
C HIS A 38 8.32 -4.33 -3.86
N PRO A 39 8.00 -3.26 -3.10
CA PRO A 39 7.42 -2.06 -3.69
C PRO A 39 8.35 -1.45 -4.73
N ASN A 40 7.79 -0.95 -5.83
CA ASN A 40 8.52 -0.27 -6.90
C ASN A 40 8.67 1.23 -6.61
N SER A 41 7.69 1.84 -5.94
CA SER A 41 7.69 3.28 -5.67
C SER A 41 8.59 3.63 -4.49
N ALA A 42 9.59 4.47 -4.73
CA ALA A 42 10.42 5.04 -3.68
C ALA A 42 9.59 5.79 -2.61
N ARG A 43 8.48 6.41 -3.04
CA ARG A 43 7.58 7.12 -2.11
C ARG A 43 6.80 6.15 -1.22
N PHE A 44 6.37 5.01 -1.77
CA PHE A 44 5.67 4.00 -1.00
C PHE A 44 6.61 3.31 0.01
N LYS A 45 7.87 3.03 -0.38
CA LYS A 45 8.92 2.58 0.55
C LYS A 45 9.14 3.51 1.73
N GLN A 46 9.05 4.82 1.52
CA GLN A 46 9.15 5.80 2.62
C GLN A 46 7.91 5.82 3.52
N PHE A 47 6.76 5.34 3.02
CA PHE A 47 5.52 5.33 3.77
C PHE A 47 5.43 4.11 4.70
N LEU A 48 5.95 2.95 4.29
CA LEU A 48 5.88 1.68 5.06
C LEU A 48 6.46 1.74 6.48
N PRO A 49 7.62 2.37 6.76
CA PRO A 49 8.20 2.41 8.12
C PRO A 49 7.54 3.44 9.04
N ASN A 50 6.81 4.41 8.47
CA ASN A 50 6.29 5.57 9.19
C ASN A 50 4.87 5.38 9.70
N VAL A 51 4.30 4.20 9.50
CA VAL A 51 2.94 3.87 9.89
C VAL A 51 3.04 2.80 10.98
N ARG A 52 2.91 3.24 12.23
CA ARG A 52 2.78 2.39 13.41
C ARG A 52 1.31 2.13 13.70
#